data_AF-A0A546XUI5-F1
#
_entry.id   AF-A0A546XUI5-F1
#
_cell.length_a   1.000
_cell.length_b   1.000
_cell.length_c   1.000
_cell.angle_alpha   90.00
_cell.angle_beta   90.00
_cell.angle_gamma   90.00
#
_symmetry.space_group_name_H-M   'P 1'
#
loop_
_entity.id
_entity.type
_entity.pdbx_description
1 polymer ?
#
loop_
_entity_poly.entity_id
_entity_poly.type
_entity_poly.pdbx_seq_one_letter_code
_entity_poly.pdbx_strand_id
1 'polypeptide(L)'
;MKPYHWESHHGNFGDDLNLWLWDFLLPGLRDMHDDVMLVGVGTVLNDVLLPARQRKLVIGSGYGYGAVPDTSTEFWDIRCVRGEKTAAKLGLAPEKGIVDPAVMVTEMPDFKGLPKLYKKTFVPHWESAEFGMWETVCEPAGLTYLDPRGEAKAVIRAIAQSEFIVAESMHGAILADAFRVPWVAVSTSPSINSFKWSDWAGSVGVEYQPRYVPVSTRAEAAKKGSRFWGMSFPPPAGPVIAETGSVPAHEGPAHEGDVLVRPQETQSRSLRKLAKQVLAAPSTLALWQASRAEPRLSPDGRLEERKERFAAVLETVKRDYL
;
A
#
# COMPACT_ATOMS: atom_id res chain seq x y z
N MET A 1 12.32 -16.97 -13.97
CA MET A 1 11.56 -16.86 -12.72
C MET A 1 10.57 -15.76 -12.93
N LYS A 2 9.36 -15.91 -12.39
CA LYS A 2 8.28 -14.93 -12.59
C LYS A 2 7.90 -14.32 -11.25
N PRO A 3 8.21 -13.04 -11.00
CA PRO A 3 7.71 -12.35 -9.82
C PRO A 3 6.19 -12.37 -9.79
N TYR A 4 5.62 -12.79 -8.65
CA TYR A 4 4.21 -12.66 -8.38
C TYR A 4 3.88 -11.18 -8.18
N HIS A 5 2.90 -10.69 -8.92
CA HIS A 5 2.38 -9.34 -8.82
C HIS A 5 0.88 -9.42 -8.58
N TRP A 6 0.43 -8.85 -7.47
CA TRP A 6 -0.99 -8.67 -7.22
C TRP A 6 -1.44 -7.40 -7.93
N GLU A 7 -2.22 -7.56 -9.00
CA GLU A 7 -2.68 -6.45 -9.81
C GLU A 7 -3.92 -5.80 -9.18
N SER A 8 -3.76 -4.55 -8.72
CA SER A 8 -4.88 -3.70 -8.32
C SER A 8 -5.54 -3.14 -9.58
N HIS A 9 -6.87 -3.24 -9.70
CA HIS A 9 -7.64 -2.63 -10.78
C HIS A 9 -7.39 -1.11 -10.94
N HIS A 10 -6.99 -0.46 -9.85
CA HIS A 10 -6.76 0.98 -9.81
C HIS A 10 -5.29 1.35 -9.62
N GLY A 11 -4.36 0.39 -9.68
CA GLY A 11 -2.94 0.60 -9.39
C GLY A 11 -2.61 0.57 -7.89
N ASN A 12 -1.38 0.19 -7.56
CA ASN A 12 -0.83 0.25 -6.20
C ASN A 12 0.71 0.26 -6.30
N PHE A 13 1.30 1.45 -6.19
CA PHE A 13 2.74 1.64 -6.40
C PHE A 13 3.63 0.69 -5.58
N GLY A 14 3.15 0.26 -4.42
CA GLY A 14 3.87 -0.64 -3.54
C GLY A 14 3.91 -2.07 -4.06
N ASP A 15 2.80 -2.61 -4.57
CA ASP A 15 2.79 -3.97 -5.14
C ASP A 15 3.41 -3.98 -6.54
N ASP A 16 3.30 -2.87 -7.27
CA ASP A 16 3.90 -2.66 -8.60
C ASP A 16 5.44 -2.69 -8.57
N LEU A 17 6.07 -2.61 -7.39
CA LEU A 17 7.51 -2.86 -7.23
C LEU A 17 7.92 -4.21 -7.80
N ASN A 18 7.07 -5.25 -7.71
CA ASN A 18 7.39 -6.58 -8.24
C ASN A 18 7.58 -6.59 -9.77
N LEU A 19 7.11 -5.58 -10.48
CA LEU A 19 7.25 -5.47 -11.93
C LEU A 19 8.68 -5.13 -12.38
N TRP A 20 9.52 -4.55 -11.51
CA TRP A 20 10.84 -4.06 -11.92
C TRP A 20 11.93 -4.13 -10.84
N LEU A 21 11.59 -4.20 -9.55
CA LEU A 21 12.59 -4.22 -8.46
C LEU A 21 13.52 -5.42 -8.57
N TRP A 22 12.96 -6.58 -8.91
CA TRP A 22 13.71 -7.83 -8.98
C TRP A 22 14.74 -7.84 -10.10
N ASP A 23 14.50 -7.15 -11.22
CA ASP A 23 15.48 -7.02 -12.31
C ASP A 23 16.75 -6.30 -11.87
N PHE A 24 16.62 -5.39 -10.89
CA PHE A 24 17.74 -4.72 -10.27
C PHE A 24 18.43 -5.58 -9.20
N LEU A 25 17.65 -6.25 -8.34
CA LEU A 25 18.20 -7.04 -7.23
C LEU A 25 18.83 -8.37 -7.66
N LEU A 26 18.28 -9.00 -8.69
CA LEU A 26 18.68 -10.29 -9.24
C LEU A 26 18.74 -10.21 -10.78
N PRO A 27 19.70 -9.48 -11.38
CA PRO A 27 19.78 -9.32 -12.83
C PRO A 27 19.79 -10.67 -13.57
N GLY A 28 18.97 -10.82 -14.61
CA GLY A 28 18.83 -12.06 -15.37
C GLY A 28 17.82 -13.07 -14.81
N LEU A 29 17.18 -12.80 -13.66
CA LEU A 29 16.25 -13.75 -13.04
C LEU A 29 15.11 -14.22 -13.94
N ARG A 30 14.67 -13.38 -14.89
CA ARG A 30 13.50 -13.66 -15.72
C ARG A 30 13.78 -14.79 -16.71
N ASP A 31 15.03 -14.93 -17.12
CA ASP A 31 15.49 -15.92 -18.10
C ASP A 31 15.80 -17.29 -17.47
N MET A 32 15.90 -17.37 -16.14
CA MET A 32 16.26 -18.58 -15.39
C MET A 32 15.06 -19.22 -14.70
N HIS A 33 14.84 -20.54 -14.73
CA HIS A 33 13.74 -21.21 -13.99
C HIS A 33 12.34 -20.60 -14.23
N ASP A 34 11.74 -20.87 -15.39
CA ASP A 34 10.42 -20.39 -15.77
C ASP A 34 9.26 -21.01 -14.95
N ASP A 35 9.53 -22.14 -14.30
CA ASP A 35 8.66 -22.89 -13.40
C ASP A 35 8.57 -22.28 -11.98
N VAL A 36 9.52 -21.44 -11.60
CA VAL A 36 9.62 -20.85 -10.26
C VAL A 36 8.96 -19.47 -10.21
N MET A 37 8.00 -19.35 -9.29
CA MET A 37 7.37 -18.09 -8.92
C MET A 37 8.17 -17.40 -7.82
N LEU A 38 8.60 -16.17 -8.05
CA LEU A 38 9.23 -15.35 -7.02
C LEU A 38 8.14 -14.63 -6.22
N VAL A 39 8.05 -14.90 -4.92
CA VAL A 39 7.08 -14.28 -4.02
C VAL A 39 7.80 -13.21 -3.20
N GLY A 40 7.67 -11.98 -3.67
CA GLY A 40 8.46 -10.83 -3.26
C GLY A 40 7.69 -9.82 -2.41
N VAL A 41 7.75 -8.54 -2.82
CA VAL A 41 7.09 -7.42 -2.13
C VAL A 41 5.59 -7.69 -1.98
N GLY A 42 5.03 -7.30 -0.83
CA GLY A 42 3.58 -7.35 -0.60
C GLY A 42 3.14 -8.28 0.53
N THR A 43 1.83 -8.34 0.74
CA THR A 43 1.18 -9.17 1.77
C THR A 43 0.45 -10.34 1.13
N VAL A 44 1.21 -11.20 0.45
CA VAL A 44 0.68 -12.21 -0.48
C VAL A 44 0.88 -13.65 -0.01
N LEU A 45 1.49 -13.85 1.17
CA LEU A 45 1.59 -15.17 1.81
C LEU A 45 0.21 -15.58 2.34
N ASN A 46 -0.59 -16.16 1.46
CA ASN A 46 -1.99 -16.54 1.66
C ASN A 46 -2.26 -17.83 0.89
N ASP A 47 -3.16 -18.67 1.42
CA ASP A 47 -3.51 -19.99 0.89
C ASP A 47 -4.25 -19.98 -0.46
N VAL A 48 -4.93 -18.88 -0.80
CA VAL A 48 -5.75 -18.72 -2.01
C VAL A 48 -4.99 -18.03 -3.14
N LEU A 49 -4.05 -17.14 -2.82
CA LEU A 49 -3.35 -16.33 -3.82
C LEU A 49 -2.27 -17.10 -4.59
N LEU A 50 -1.69 -18.12 -3.97
CA LEU A 50 -0.49 -18.78 -4.48
C LEU A 50 -0.83 -20.21 -4.91
N PRO A 51 -0.55 -20.62 -6.16
CA PRO A 51 -0.92 -21.95 -6.66
C PRO A 51 -0.30 -23.08 -5.83
N ALA A 52 -1.09 -24.10 -5.45
CA ALA A 52 -0.60 -25.17 -4.58
C ALA A 52 0.60 -25.94 -5.17
N ARG A 53 0.57 -26.27 -6.46
CA ARG A 53 1.56 -27.10 -7.16
C ARG A 53 2.44 -26.30 -8.12
N GLN A 54 3.16 -25.34 -7.58
CA GLN A 54 4.15 -24.54 -8.31
C GLN A 54 5.30 -24.21 -7.36
N ARG A 55 6.55 -24.30 -7.84
CA ARG A 55 7.72 -23.92 -7.03
C ARG A 55 7.70 -22.43 -6.75
N LYS A 56 7.90 -22.07 -5.48
CA LYS A 56 7.87 -20.68 -4.99
C LYS A 56 9.17 -20.39 -4.27
N LEU A 57 9.77 -19.27 -4.63
CA LEU A 57 10.91 -18.70 -3.94
C LEU A 57 10.42 -17.46 -3.19
N VAL A 58 10.32 -17.53 -1.86
CA VAL A 58 9.85 -16.44 -1.01
C VAL A 58 11.04 -15.62 -0.51
N ILE A 59 11.02 -14.32 -0.83
CA ILE A 59 12.06 -13.36 -0.44
C ILE A 59 11.38 -12.07 0.05
N GLY A 60 11.23 -11.94 1.37
CA GLY A 60 10.77 -10.69 2.01
C GLY A 60 9.27 -10.44 1.97
N SER A 61 8.47 -11.35 1.40
CA SER A 61 7.00 -11.28 1.46
C SER A 61 6.45 -11.43 2.87
N GLY A 62 5.24 -10.93 3.10
CA GLY A 62 4.58 -10.96 4.40
C GLY A 62 3.21 -11.62 4.42
N TYR A 63 2.81 -12.09 5.62
CA TYR A 63 1.45 -12.53 5.91
C TYR A 63 0.59 -11.35 6.39
N GLY A 64 -0.74 -11.47 6.24
CA GLY A 64 -1.69 -10.53 6.82
C GLY A 64 -3.16 -10.85 6.56
N TYR A 65 -3.49 -11.53 5.46
CA TYR A 65 -4.87 -11.81 5.07
C TYR A 65 -5.10 -13.31 4.83
N GLY A 66 -6.33 -13.77 5.03
CA GLY A 66 -6.75 -15.16 4.81
C GLY A 66 -6.07 -16.16 5.75
N ALA A 67 -5.98 -17.43 5.32
CA ALA A 67 -5.30 -18.45 6.10
C ALA A 67 -3.80 -18.49 5.77
N VAL A 68 -3.01 -19.01 6.71
CA VAL A 68 -1.58 -19.24 6.49
C VAL A 68 -1.44 -20.39 5.49
N PRO A 69 -0.65 -20.24 4.41
CA PRO A 69 -0.43 -21.33 3.46
C PRO A 69 0.34 -22.48 4.12
N ASP A 70 0.08 -23.72 3.69
CA ASP A 70 0.92 -24.86 4.07
C ASP A 70 2.26 -24.79 3.32
N THR A 71 3.30 -24.40 4.04
CA THR A 71 4.67 -24.26 3.53
C THR A 71 5.56 -25.48 3.82
N SER A 72 4.99 -26.60 4.26
CA SER A 72 5.75 -27.83 4.57
C SER A 72 6.13 -28.66 3.33
N THR A 73 5.58 -28.32 2.16
CA THR A 73 5.81 -29.04 0.92
C THR A 73 7.09 -28.61 0.21
N GLU A 74 7.61 -29.47 -0.68
CA GLU A 74 8.80 -29.20 -1.51
C GLU A 74 8.65 -28.01 -2.46
N PHE A 75 7.42 -27.52 -2.65
CA PHE A 75 7.11 -26.37 -3.51
C PHE A 75 7.52 -25.02 -2.91
N TRP A 76 7.97 -24.98 -1.65
CA TRP A 76 8.33 -23.74 -0.96
C TRP A 76 9.81 -23.67 -0.62
N ASP A 77 10.54 -22.77 -1.26
CA ASP A 77 11.83 -22.29 -0.80
C ASP A 77 11.64 -20.92 -0.14
N ILE A 78 11.70 -20.87 1.19
CA ILE A 78 11.54 -19.64 1.96
C ILE A 78 12.90 -19.17 2.49
N ARG A 79 13.45 -18.14 1.85
CA ARG A 79 14.74 -17.56 2.22
C ARG A 79 14.62 -16.56 3.35
N CYS A 80 13.67 -15.65 3.23
CA CYS A 80 13.30 -14.72 4.29
C CYS A 80 11.88 -14.20 4.07
N VAL A 81 11.31 -13.61 5.12
CA VAL A 81 10.00 -12.98 5.14
C VAL A 81 10.11 -11.56 5.70
N ARG A 82 9.06 -10.75 5.51
CA ARG A 82 9.05 -9.32 5.82
C ARG A 82 9.42 -8.97 7.26
N GLY A 83 9.01 -9.81 8.22
CA GLY A 83 9.20 -9.57 9.63
C GLY A 83 8.97 -10.80 10.49
N GLU A 84 9.33 -10.67 11.77
CA GLU A 84 9.34 -11.75 12.74
C GLU A 84 7.92 -12.28 13.05
N LYS A 85 6.88 -11.44 12.91
CA LYS A 85 5.50 -11.90 13.13
C LYS A 85 5.02 -12.78 11.98
N THR A 86 5.39 -12.45 10.75
CA THR A 86 5.19 -13.34 9.60
C THR A 86 5.97 -14.64 9.80
N ALA A 87 7.25 -14.57 10.22
CA ALA A 87 8.05 -15.77 10.47
C ALA A 87 7.36 -16.70 11.51
N ALA A 88 6.92 -16.13 12.63
CA ALA A 88 6.19 -16.87 13.66
C ALA A 88 4.88 -17.49 13.14
N LYS A 89 4.13 -16.76 12.28
CA LYS A 89 2.89 -17.30 11.68
C LYS A 89 3.12 -18.48 10.77
N LEU A 90 4.26 -18.52 10.07
CA LEU A 90 4.65 -19.62 9.19
C LEU A 90 5.44 -20.73 9.92
N GLY A 91 5.63 -20.63 11.24
CA GLY A 91 6.45 -21.60 12.00
C GLY A 91 7.94 -21.57 11.63
N LEU A 92 8.43 -20.44 11.13
CA LEU A 92 9.82 -20.24 10.74
C LEU A 92 10.65 -19.70 11.91
N ALA A 93 11.97 -19.91 11.83
CA ALA A 93 12.91 -19.30 12.76
C ALA A 93 12.82 -17.76 12.70
N PRO A 94 12.82 -17.03 13.83
CA PRO A 94 12.68 -15.58 13.87
C PRO A 94 13.68 -14.83 12.98
N GLU A 95 14.88 -15.38 12.80
CA GLU A 95 15.96 -14.82 12.00
C GLU A 95 15.63 -14.74 10.50
N LYS A 96 14.63 -15.51 10.03
CA LYS A 96 14.08 -15.39 8.67
C LYS A 96 13.21 -14.14 8.51
N GLY A 97 12.75 -13.53 9.60
CA GLY A 97 12.09 -12.22 9.57
C GLY A 97 13.14 -11.11 9.41
N ILE A 98 13.29 -10.60 8.19
CA ILE A 98 14.33 -9.61 7.87
C ILE A 98 13.70 -8.24 7.64
N VAL A 99 13.15 -8.00 6.45
CA VAL A 99 12.59 -6.70 6.04
C VAL A 99 11.77 -6.86 4.76
N ASP A 100 10.95 -5.86 4.46
CA ASP A 100 10.28 -5.73 3.17
C ASP A 100 11.31 -5.38 2.07
N PRO A 101 11.32 -6.03 0.89
CA PRO A 101 12.29 -5.75 -0.18
C PRO A 101 12.24 -4.31 -0.70
N ALA A 102 11.14 -3.58 -0.52
CA ALA A 102 10.99 -2.20 -0.96
C ALA A 102 12.06 -1.26 -0.38
N VAL A 103 12.68 -1.59 0.76
CA VAL A 103 13.78 -0.79 1.33
C VAL A 103 15.00 -0.71 0.41
N MET A 104 15.19 -1.71 -0.46
CA MET A 104 16.34 -1.78 -1.37
C MET A 104 16.22 -0.81 -2.56
N VAL A 105 15.07 -0.16 -2.74
CA VAL A 105 14.88 0.87 -3.78
C VAL A 105 15.87 2.04 -3.60
N THR A 106 16.30 2.29 -2.36
CA THR A 106 17.33 3.30 -2.03
C THR A 106 18.69 3.03 -2.68
N GLU A 107 18.96 1.78 -3.07
CA GLU A 107 20.22 1.42 -3.73
C GLU A 107 20.25 1.72 -5.22
N MET A 108 19.08 1.99 -5.83
CA MET A 108 18.98 2.22 -7.26
C MET A 108 19.43 3.65 -7.63
N PRO A 109 20.18 3.83 -8.75
CA PRO A 109 20.62 5.14 -9.21
C PRO A 109 19.48 6.16 -9.38
N ASP A 110 18.31 5.71 -9.87
CA ASP A 110 17.12 6.54 -10.14
C ASP A 110 16.61 7.33 -8.92
N PHE A 111 16.96 6.90 -7.70
CA PHE A 111 16.47 7.47 -6.45
C PHE A 111 17.57 8.10 -5.58
N LYS A 112 18.82 8.15 -6.06
CA LYS A 112 19.94 8.78 -5.35
C LYS A 112 19.98 10.28 -5.60
N GLY A 113 20.32 11.06 -4.56
CA GLY A 113 20.58 12.50 -4.69
C GLY A 113 19.38 13.37 -5.04
N LEU A 114 18.15 12.90 -4.80
CA LEU A 114 16.94 13.65 -5.12
C LEU A 114 16.77 14.88 -4.21
N PRO A 115 16.51 16.09 -4.75
CA PRO A 115 16.29 17.28 -3.94
C PRO A 115 14.92 17.23 -3.24
N LYS A 116 14.81 17.82 -2.05
CA LYS A 116 13.53 17.98 -1.36
C LYS A 116 12.67 19.03 -2.07
N LEU A 117 11.45 18.64 -2.43
CA LEU A 117 10.46 19.49 -3.12
C LEU A 117 9.20 19.73 -2.28
N TYR A 118 8.85 18.80 -1.38
CA TYR A 118 7.60 18.84 -0.64
C TYR A 118 7.85 18.94 0.86
N LYS A 119 7.19 19.89 1.53
CA LYS A 119 7.32 20.07 2.99
C LYS A 119 6.68 18.93 3.77
N LYS A 120 5.44 18.58 3.45
CA LYS A 120 4.71 17.50 4.09
C LYS A 120 3.77 16.87 3.06
N THR A 121 3.76 15.54 3.00
CA THR A 121 2.99 14.80 2.00
C THR A 121 2.11 13.78 2.68
N PHE A 122 0.84 13.68 2.26
CA PHE A 122 -0.07 12.63 2.67
C PHE A 122 -0.15 11.55 1.60
N VAL A 123 0.08 10.30 2.01
CA VAL A 123 -0.02 9.11 1.16
C VAL A 123 -1.14 8.22 1.69
N PRO A 124 -2.37 8.32 1.14
CA PRO A 124 -3.49 7.46 1.55
C PRO A 124 -3.24 5.99 1.20
N HIS A 125 -4.10 5.10 1.72
CA HIS A 125 -4.30 3.78 1.15
C HIS A 125 -5.03 3.89 -0.20
N TRP A 126 -4.80 2.93 -1.10
CA TRP A 126 -5.38 2.98 -2.45
C TRP A 126 -6.93 3.03 -2.43
N GLU A 127 -7.57 2.28 -1.53
CA GLU A 127 -9.04 2.36 -1.35
C GLU A 127 -9.49 3.75 -0.88
N SER A 128 -8.70 4.42 -0.04
CA SER A 128 -9.01 5.80 0.37
C SER A 128 -8.88 6.76 -0.81
N ALA A 129 -7.85 6.59 -1.63
CA ALA A 129 -7.65 7.38 -2.85
C ALA A 129 -8.78 7.19 -3.87
N GLU A 130 -9.39 6.00 -3.90
CA GLU A 130 -10.51 5.68 -4.78
C GLU A 130 -11.81 6.37 -4.37
N PHE A 131 -12.17 6.31 -3.09
CA PHE A 131 -13.50 6.76 -2.63
C PHE A 131 -13.48 8.09 -1.87
N GLY A 132 -12.30 8.57 -1.49
CA GLY A 132 -12.11 9.79 -0.72
C GLY A 132 -11.95 11.05 -1.57
N MET A 133 -12.07 12.21 -0.94
CA MET A 133 -11.77 13.52 -1.54
C MET A 133 -10.48 14.10 -0.97
N TRP A 134 -9.46 13.27 -0.82
CA TRP A 134 -8.22 13.57 -0.10
C TRP A 134 -7.45 14.75 -0.68
N GLU A 135 -7.47 14.97 -1.99
CA GLU A 135 -6.88 16.18 -2.59
C GLU A 135 -7.47 17.47 -1.99
N THR A 136 -8.80 17.51 -1.80
CA THR A 136 -9.50 18.66 -1.17
C THR A 136 -9.27 18.76 0.33
N VAL A 137 -8.93 17.64 1.00
CA VAL A 137 -8.59 17.60 2.43
C VAL A 137 -7.15 18.09 2.67
N CYS A 138 -6.23 17.74 1.77
CA CYS A 138 -4.79 17.98 1.94
C CYS A 138 -4.40 19.46 1.85
N GLU A 139 -4.94 20.19 0.87
CA GLU A 139 -4.65 21.63 0.69
C GLU A 139 -4.88 22.44 1.98
N PRO A 140 -6.07 22.42 2.62
CA PRO A 140 -6.29 23.15 3.87
C PRO A 140 -5.55 22.57 5.08
N ALA A 141 -5.13 21.30 5.03
CA ALA A 141 -4.27 20.70 6.05
C ALA A 141 -2.79 21.13 5.92
N GLY A 142 -2.41 21.81 4.83
CA GLY A 142 -1.04 22.17 4.52
C GLY A 142 -0.20 20.97 4.07
N LEU A 143 -0.82 20.01 3.39
CA LEU A 143 -0.21 18.78 2.92
C LEU A 143 -0.26 18.70 1.39
N THR A 144 0.80 18.17 0.78
CA THR A 144 0.77 17.70 -0.60
C THR A 144 0.04 16.35 -0.63
N TYR A 145 -0.98 16.22 -1.49
CA TYR A 145 -1.62 14.93 -1.75
C TYR A 145 -0.76 14.11 -2.72
N LEU A 146 -0.48 12.84 -2.39
CA LEU A 146 0.23 11.92 -3.26
C LEU A 146 -0.61 10.66 -3.50
N ASP A 147 -1.10 10.48 -4.72
CA ASP A 147 -1.95 9.34 -5.07
C ASP A 147 -1.12 8.03 -5.15
N PRO A 148 -1.41 7.01 -4.32
CA PRO A 148 -0.70 5.73 -4.35
C PRO A 148 -1.01 4.89 -5.60
N ARG A 149 -1.93 5.33 -6.43
CA ARG A 149 -2.31 4.66 -7.69
C ARG A 149 -1.51 5.15 -8.90
N GLY A 150 -0.69 6.19 -8.71
CA GLY A 150 0.16 6.73 -9.76
C GLY A 150 1.28 5.77 -10.19
N GLU A 151 2.04 6.18 -11.20
CA GLU A 151 3.21 5.42 -11.68
C GLU A 151 4.21 5.20 -10.53
N ALA A 152 4.62 3.94 -10.34
CA ALA A 152 5.32 3.52 -9.13
C ALA A 152 6.61 4.31 -8.87
N LYS A 153 7.48 4.48 -9.87
CA LYS A 153 8.72 5.23 -9.69
C LYS A 153 8.47 6.71 -9.40
N ALA A 154 7.45 7.33 -10.01
CA ALA A 154 7.06 8.71 -9.72
C ALA A 154 6.56 8.89 -8.29
N VAL A 155 5.71 7.98 -7.79
CA VAL A 155 5.23 8.00 -6.41
C VAL A 155 6.39 7.84 -5.42
N ILE A 156 7.27 6.87 -5.66
CA ILE A 156 8.45 6.64 -4.81
C ILE A 156 9.38 7.86 -4.81
N ARG A 157 9.61 8.47 -5.98
CA ARG A 157 10.39 9.70 -6.09
C ARG A 157 9.77 10.83 -5.27
N ALA A 158 8.46 11.02 -5.33
CA ALA A 158 7.77 12.04 -4.54
C ALA A 158 7.90 11.80 -3.02
N ILE A 159 7.87 10.53 -2.57
CA ILE A 159 8.16 10.17 -1.18
C ILE A 159 9.58 10.59 -0.81
N ALA A 160 10.58 10.22 -1.60
CA ALA A 160 11.98 10.58 -1.36
C ALA A 160 12.21 12.10 -1.38
N GLN A 161 11.45 12.85 -2.19
CA GLN A 161 11.51 14.31 -2.28
C GLN A 161 10.69 15.03 -1.21
N SER A 162 10.03 14.31 -0.30
CA SER A 162 9.30 14.91 0.82
C SER A 162 10.19 15.08 2.07
N GLU A 163 9.95 16.13 2.85
CA GLU A 163 10.59 16.36 4.15
C GLU A 163 9.85 15.64 5.30
N PHE A 164 8.58 15.28 5.10
CA PHE A 164 7.76 14.56 6.08
C PHE A 164 6.61 13.80 5.39
N ILE A 165 6.31 12.59 5.85
CA ILE A 165 5.21 11.77 5.33
C ILE A 165 4.14 11.50 6.39
N VAL A 166 2.88 11.76 6.05
CA VAL A 166 1.71 11.20 6.74
C VAL A 166 1.24 9.99 5.92
N ALA A 167 1.43 8.78 6.44
CA ALA A 167 1.22 7.55 5.70
C ALA A 167 0.01 6.76 6.21
N GLU A 168 -0.93 6.49 5.32
CA GLU A 168 -1.91 5.42 5.48
C GLU A 168 -1.54 4.20 4.62
N SER A 169 -0.82 4.41 3.52
CA SER A 169 -0.14 3.33 2.78
C SER A 169 1.06 2.82 3.57
N MET A 170 1.09 1.50 3.83
CA MET A 170 2.23 0.85 4.50
C MET A 170 3.52 1.00 3.67
N HIS A 171 3.45 0.81 2.34
CA HIS A 171 4.61 1.04 1.47
C HIS A 171 5.04 2.51 1.46
N GLY A 172 4.11 3.45 1.69
CA GLY A 172 4.42 4.85 1.91
C GLY A 172 5.34 5.04 3.13
N ALA A 173 5.04 4.37 4.24
CA ALA A 173 5.88 4.39 5.44
C ALA A 173 7.19 3.59 5.28
N ILE A 174 7.16 2.42 4.64
CA ILE A 174 8.36 1.61 4.34
C ILE A 174 9.39 2.43 3.59
N LEU A 175 8.97 3.10 2.51
CA LEU A 175 9.87 3.90 1.69
C LEU A 175 10.26 5.20 2.37
N ALA A 176 9.34 5.84 3.10
CA ALA A 176 9.69 7.03 3.88
C ALA A 176 10.81 6.69 4.87
N ASP A 177 10.67 5.60 5.63
CA ASP A 177 11.70 5.11 6.55
C ASP A 177 13.02 4.79 5.82
N ALA A 178 12.93 4.12 4.66
CA ALA A 178 14.08 3.76 3.85
C ALA A 178 14.87 4.97 3.35
N PHE A 179 14.18 6.01 2.86
CA PHE A 179 14.77 7.28 2.45
C PHE A 179 15.11 8.22 3.63
N ARG A 180 14.95 7.75 4.88
CA ARG A 180 15.13 8.54 6.11
C ARG A 180 14.26 9.81 6.13
N VAL A 181 13.07 9.75 5.53
CA VAL A 181 12.04 10.78 5.60
C VAL A 181 11.19 10.53 6.85
N PRO A 182 11.18 11.46 7.83
CA PRO A 182 10.34 11.34 9.02
C PRO A 182 8.87 11.09 8.66
N TRP A 183 8.23 10.14 9.33
CA TRP A 183 6.88 9.74 8.97
C TRP A 183 5.98 9.47 10.18
N VAL A 184 4.67 9.54 9.96
CA VAL A 184 3.66 9.11 10.94
C VAL A 184 2.62 8.24 10.28
N ALA A 185 2.19 7.18 10.98
CA ALA A 185 1.07 6.37 10.53
C ALA A 185 -0.26 7.05 10.85
N VAL A 186 -1.19 7.00 9.90
CA VAL A 186 -2.61 7.27 10.10
C VAL A 186 -3.45 6.12 9.62
N SER A 187 -4.68 6.03 10.12
CA SER A 187 -5.67 5.06 9.66
C SER A 187 -7.03 5.71 9.57
N THR A 188 -7.74 5.49 8.46
CA THR A 188 -9.12 5.95 8.30
C THR A 188 -10.16 4.89 8.62
N SER A 189 -9.74 3.64 8.86
CA SER A 189 -10.65 2.54 9.17
C SER A 189 -9.97 1.42 9.97
N PRO A 190 -10.71 0.73 10.86
CA PRO A 190 -10.27 -0.54 11.45
C PRO A 190 -9.91 -1.62 10.42
N SER A 191 -10.35 -1.52 9.17
CA SER A 191 -10.03 -2.48 8.10
C SER A 191 -8.55 -2.44 7.68
N ILE A 192 -7.84 -1.36 8.01
CA ILE A 192 -6.40 -1.28 7.78
C ILE A 192 -5.71 -2.30 8.68
N ASN A 193 -5.10 -3.29 8.04
CA ASN A 193 -4.58 -4.45 8.70
C ASN A 193 -3.38 -4.09 9.61
N SER A 194 -3.64 -4.04 10.92
CA SER A 194 -2.60 -3.73 11.91
C SER A 194 -1.53 -4.81 12.03
N PHE A 195 -1.81 -6.05 11.63
CA PHE A 195 -0.82 -7.13 11.67
C PHE A 195 0.33 -6.84 10.70
N LYS A 196 0.04 -6.58 9.42
CA LYS A 196 1.09 -6.32 8.41
C LYS A 196 1.95 -5.10 8.78
N TRP A 197 1.30 -4.05 9.28
CA TRP A 197 1.98 -2.85 9.76
C TRP A 197 2.90 -3.15 10.94
N SER A 198 2.41 -3.87 11.94
CA SER A 198 3.18 -4.19 13.14
C SER A 198 4.27 -5.23 12.89
N ASP A 199 4.13 -6.05 11.85
CA ASP A 199 5.13 -7.02 11.40
C ASP A 199 6.31 -6.30 10.73
N TRP A 200 6.05 -5.41 9.79
CA TRP A 200 7.10 -4.57 9.19
C TRP A 200 7.72 -3.61 10.22
N ALA A 201 6.91 -2.85 10.96
CA ALA A 201 7.42 -1.85 11.90
C ALA A 201 8.35 -2.51 12.93
N GLY A 202 7.96 -3.68 13.45
CA GLY A 202 8.80 -4.47 14.35
C GLY A 202 10.13 -4.91 13.73
N SER A 203 10.15 -5.27 12.44
CA SER A 203 11.40 -5.71 11.79
C SER A 203 12.44 -4.58 11.74
N VAL A 204 12.01 -3.33 11.54
CA VAL A 204 12.88 -2.14 11.57
C VAL A 204 12.96 -1.46 12.94
N GLY A 205 12.42 -2.07 14.01
CA GLY A 205 12.52 -1.56 15.38
C GLY A 205 11.66 -0.32 15.67
N VAL A 206 10.57 -0.14 14.92
CA VAL A 206 9.59 0.93 15.10
C VAL A 206 8.29 0.37 15.67
N GLU A 207 7.61 1.17 16.50
CA GLU A 207 6.29 0.82 17.00
C GLU A 207 5.18 1.38 16.08
N TYR A 208 4.25 0.52 15.67
CA TYR A 208 3.09 0.94 14.90
C TYR A 208 2.01 1.54 15.81
N GLN A 209 1.88 2.88 15.76
CA GLN A 209 0.87 3.64 16.51
C GLN A 209 0.10 4.56 15.56
N PRO A 210 -0.90 4.04 14.81
CA PRO A 210 -1.64 4.83 13.84
C PRO A 210 -2.54 5.85 14.54
N ARG A 211 -2.60 7.07 13.99
CA ARG A 211 -3.58 8.08 14.41
C ARG A 211 -4.84 7.95 13.57
N TYR A 212 -6.00 7.98 14.21
CA TYR A 212 -7.26 7.91 13.48
C TYR A 212 -7.53 9.21 12.73
N VAL A 213 -7.88 9.09 11.45
CA VAL A 213 -8.31 10.20 10.58
C VAL A 213 -9.70 9.87 10.06
N PRO A 214 -10.75 10.66 10.35
CA PRO A 214 -12.08 10.40 9.81
C PRO A 214 -12.06 10.32 8.28
N VAL A 215 -12.84 9.41 7.71
CA VAL A 215 -13.03 9.32 6.25
C VAL A 215 -13.57 10.64 5.69
N SER A 216 -13.15 10.96 4.47
CA SER A 216 -13.42 12.25 3.81
C SER A 216 -14.78 12.30 3.11
N THR A 217 -15.40 11.14 2.84
CA THR A 217 -16.69 11.03 2.16
C THR A 217 -17.59 9.94 2.76
N ARG A 218 -18.90 10.00 2.45
CA ARG A 218 -19.85 8.91 2.75
C ARG A 218 -19.52 7.62 1.99
N ALA A 219 -19.08 7.73 0.73
CA ALA A 219 -18.74 6.58 -0.10
C ALA A 219 -17.55 5.81 0.50
N GLU A 220 -16.55 6.55 0.98
CA GLU A 220 -15.41 6.00 1.69
C GLU A 220 -15.84 5.33 3.01
N ALA A 221 -16.74 5.96 3.78
CA ALA A 221 -17.31 5.36 4.99
C ALA A 221 -18.01 4.01 4.72
N ALA A 222 -18.84 3.97 3.67
CA ALA A 222 -19.57 2.76 3.28
C ALA A 222 -18.63 1.63 2.87
N LYS A 223 -17.63 1.91 2.01
CA LYS A 223 -16.67 0.90 1.56
C LYS A 223 -15.85 0.33 2.70
N LYS A 224 -15.41 1.20 3.62
CA LYS A 224 -14.48 0.84 4.70
C LYS A 224 -15.14 0.39 6.00
N GLY A 225 -16.47 0.30 6.05
CA GLY A 225 -17.16 -0.06 7.30
C GLY A 225 -16.95 0.97 8.42
N SER A 226 -16.89 2.25 8.08
CA SER A 226 -16.48 3.35 8.99
C SER A 226 -17.61 4.33 9.27
N ARG A 227 -17.40 5.22 10.25
CA ARG A 227 -18.40 6.23 10.64
C ARG A 227 -18.17 7.53 9.87
N PHE A 228 -19.26 8.16 9.41
CA PHE A 228 -19.24 9.50 8.81
C PHE A 228 -20.33 10.34 9.48
N TRP A 229 -19.94 11.45 10.12
CA TRP A 229 -20.83 12.32 10.91
C TRP A 229 -21.71 11.55 11.91
N GLY A 230 -21.10 10.66 12.69
CA GLY A 230 -21.79 9.88 13.73
C GLY A 230 -22.60 8.69 13.21
N MET A 231 -23.00 8.69 11.93
CA MET A 231 -23.67 7.58 11.27
C MET A 231 -22.69 6.44 10.99
N SER A 232 -23.04 5.22 11.42
CA SER A 232 -22.28 4.01 11.14
C SER A 232 -22.67 3.45 9.79
N PHE A 233 -21.70 3.17 8.94
CA PHE A 233 -21.90 2.41 7.71
C PHE A 233 -21.20 1.08 7.90
N PRO A 234 -21.92 -0.02 8.19
CA PRO A 234 -21.28 -1.34 8.28
C PRO A 234 -20.65 -1.71 6.92
N PRO A 235 -19.55 -2.47 6.92
CA PRO A 235 -18.91 -2.88 5.68
C PRO A 235 -19.91 -3.65 4.80
N PRO A 236 -19.83 -3.55 3.46
CA PRO A 236 -20.69 -4.32 2.59
C PRO A 236 -20.55 -5.82 2.92
N ALA A 237 -21.67 -6.55 2.88
CA ALA A 237 -21.63 -8.00 3.02
C ALA A 237 -20.61 -8.55 2.01
N GLY A 238 -19.75 -9.47 2.46
CA GLY A 238 -18.78 -10.13 1.58
C GLY A 238 -19.49 -10.74 0.36
N PRO A 239 -18.79 -10.97 -0.76
CA PRO A 239 -19.41 -11.46 -1.98
C PRO A 239 -20.18 -12.76 -1.68
N VAL A 240 -21.50 -12.68 -1.74
CA VAL A 240 -22.36 -13.85 -1.82
C VAL A 240 -22.17 -14.37 -3.24
N ILE A 241 -21.53 -15.53 -3.37
CA ILE A 241 -21.44 -16.24 -4.65
C ILE A 241 -22.87 -16.69 -4.97
N ALA A 242 -23.60 -15.84 -5.68
CA ALA A 242 -24.88 -16.18 -6.26
C ALA A 242 -24.62 -16.92 -7.57
N GLU A 243 -25.05 -18.16 -7.62
CA GLU A 243 -25.02 -19.01 -8.81
C GLU A 243 -25.71 -18.31 -9.99
N THR A 244 -25.09 -18.45 -11.15
CA THR A 244 -25.49 -17.90 -12.45
C THR A 244 -26.91 -18.30 -12.83
N GLY A 245 -27.77 -17.30 -13.04
CA GLY A 245 -29.12 -17.48 -13.60
C GLY A 245 -29.51 -16.33 -14.53
N SER A 246 -29.39 -16.58 -15.84
CA SER A 246 -30.11 -16.00 -16.99
C SER A 246 -30.73 -14.59 -16.90
N VAL A 247 -30.24 -13.68 -17.75
CA VAL A 247 -30.89 -12.39 -18.10
C VAL A 247 -31.63 -12.56 -19.45
N PRO A 248 -32.91 -12.16 -19.59
CA PRO A 248 -33.52 -11.91 -20.89
C PRO A 248 -33.36 -10.44 -21.32
N ALA A 249 -33.17 -10.25 -22.63
CA ALA A 249 -33.05 -8.98 -23.32
C ALA A 249 -34.36 -8.19 -23.37
N HIS A 250 -34.29 -6.85 -23.38
CA HIS A 250 -35.38 -6.01 -23.88
C HIS A 250 -34.87 -4.73 -24.57
N GLU A 251 -35.57 -4.42 -25.66
CA GLU A 251 -35.36 -3.40 -26.69
C GLU A 251 -35.69 -1.96 -26.24
N GLY A 252 -35.18 -0.98 -26.98
CA GLY A 252 -35.52 0.46 -26.84
C GLY A 252 -36.93 0.83 -27.32
N PRO A 253 -37.37 2.10 -27.17
CA PRO A 253 -37.20 3.06 -28.29
C PRO A 253 -36.94 4.53 -27.87
N ALA A 254 -36.98 5.41 -28.87
CA ALA A 254 -36.34 6.72 -29.00
C ALA A 254 -37.23 7.98 -28.78
N HIS A 255 -36.54 9.14 -28.75
CA HIS A 255 -36.94 10.54 -29.00
C HIS A 255 -37.87 11.28 -28.01
N GLU A 256 -37.42 12.43 -27.46
CA GLU A 256 -37.74 13.79 -27.94
C GLU A 256 -36.99 14.85 -27.11
N GLY A 257 -36.68 15.99 -27.73
CA GLY A 257 -35.81 17.04 -27.17
C GLY A 257 -36.52 18.02 -26.24
N ASP A 258 -35.71 18.69 -25.41
CA ASP A 258 -36.00 20.06 -25.01
C ASP A 258 -34.70 20.81 -24.67
N VAL A 259 -34.53 21.97 -25.31
CA VAL A 259 -33.42 22.89 -25.10
C VAL A 259 -33.72 23.70 -23.85
N LEU A 260 -33.11 23.33 -22.72
CA LEU A 260 -33.12 24.14 -21.50
C LEU A 260 -31.79 24.91 -21.36
N VAL A 261 -31.92 26.23 -21.50
CA VAL A 261 -30.89 27.24 -21.26
C VAL A 261 -30.30 27.06 -19.85
N ARG A 262 -28.97 26.84 -19.76
CA ARG A 262 -28.21 26.77 -18.49
C ARG A 262 -28.09 28.16 -17.85
N PRO A 263 -28.54 28.39 -16.61
CA PRO A 263 -28.13 29.53 -15.81
C PRO A 263 -26.89 29.19 -14.95
N GLN A 264 -25.86 30.04 -15.05
CA GLN A 264 -24.79 30.31 -14.08
C GLN A 264 -24.03 29.11 -13.45
N GLU A 265 -22.96 28.68 -14.12
CA GLU A 265 -21.99 27.70 -13.59
C GLU A 265 -21.06 28.23 -12.47
N THR A 266 -20.99 29.54 -12.22
CA THR A 266 -19.99 30.13 -11.31
C THR A 266 -20.41 30.10 -9.84
N GLN A 267 -21.69 30.39 -9.51
CA GLN A 267 -22.18 30.35 -8.13
C GLN A 267 -22.32 28.93 -7.58
N SER A 268 -22.73 27.98 -8.41
CA SER A 268 -22.88 26.57 -8.02
C SER A 268 -21.54 25.89 -7.73
N ARG A 269 -20.45 26.28 -8.41
CA ARG A 269 -19.09 25.80 -8.11
C ARG A 269 -18.58 26.28 -6.76
N SER A 270 -18.86 27.54 -6.39
CA SER A 270 -18.48 28.10 -5.09
C SER A 270 -19.19 27.42 -3.91
N LEU A 271 -20.52 27.27 -4.02
CA LEU A 271 -21.32 26.57 -3.00
C LEU A 271 -20.95 25.08 -2.87
N ARG A 272 -20.67 24.39 -3.99
CA ARG A 272 -20.18 23.00 -3.96
C ARG A 272 -18.80 22.89 -3.32
N LYS A 273 -17.89 23.83 -3.58
CA LYS A 273 -16.56 23.87 -2.95
C LYS A 273 -16.68 24.06 -1.44
N LEU A 274 -17.52 25.00 -1.01
CA LEU A 274 -17.80 25.26 0.41
C LEU A 274 -18.43 24.03 1.09
N ALA A 275 -19.41 23.37 0.46
CA ALA A 275 -20.03 22.16 1.00
C ALA A 275 -19.02 21.00 1.15
N LYS A 276 -18.14 20.80 0.16
CA LYS A 276 -17.05 19.80 0.26
C LYS A 276 -16.10 20.12 1.41
N GLN A 277 -15.73 21.38 1.59
CA GLN A 277 -14.85 21.81 2.68
C GLN A 277 -15.47 21.57 4.07
N VAL A 278 -16.77 21.82 4.24
CA VAL A 278 -17.47 21.54 5.51
C VAL A 278 -17.50 20.04 5.80
N LEU A 279 -17.81 19.21 4.80
CA LEU A 279 -17.85 17.75 4.96
C LEU A 279 -16.46 17.15 5.29
N ALA A 280 -15.40 17.74 4.74
CA ALA A 280 -14.01 17.33 4.93
C ALA A 280 -13.37 17.86 6.23
N ALA A 281 -14.00 18.82 6.92
CA ALA A 281 -13.37 19.52 8.05
C ALA A 281 -12.82 18.59 9.15
N PRO A 282 -13.50 17.50 9.57
CA PRO A 282 -12.94 16.57 10.55
C PRO A 282 -11.67 15.86 10.05
N SER A 283 -11.67 15.42 8.79
CA SER A 283 -10.51 14.79 8.14
C SER A 283 -9.35 15.78 8.01
N THR A 284 -9.64 17.02 7.63
CA THR A 284 -8.65 18.10 7.51
C THR A 284 -7.99 18.38 8.84
N LEU A 285 -8.77 18.55 9.91
CA LEU A 285 -8.23 18.78 11.26
C LEU A 285 -7.37 17.61 11.73
N ALA A 286 -7.83 16.37 11.53
CA ALA A 286 -7.09 15.18 11.95
C ALA A 286 -5.77 15.02 11.18
N LEU A 287 -5.75 15.26 9.86
CA LEU A 287 -4.50 15.25 9.08
C LEU A 287 -3.56 16.38 9.51
N TRP A 288 -4.09 17.58 9.76
CA TRP A 288 -3.30 18.70 10.27
C TRP A 288 -2.66 18.39 11.63
N GLN A 289 -3.38 17.71 12.54
CA GLN A 289 -2.87 17.25 13.82
C GLN A 289 -1.80 16.17 13.64
N ALA A 290 -2.06 15.17 12.78
CA ALA A 290 -1.10 14.11 12.48
C ALA A 290 0.21 14.68 11.91
N SER A 291 0.13 15.69 11.05
CA SER A 291 1.30 16.36 10.46
C SER A 291 2.22 17.08 11.47
N ARG A 292 1.75 17.29 12.70
CA ARG A 292 2.48 17.95 13.81
C ARG A 292 2.91 16.98 14.89
N ALA A 293 2.52 15.72 14.75
CA ALA A 293 2.90 14.72 15.71
C ALA A 293 4.40 14.40 15.61
N GLU A 294 4.92 13.87 16.71
CA GLU A 294 6.27 13.33 16.74
C GLU A 294 6.43 12.24 15.65
N PRO A 295 7.39 12.41 14.73
CA PRO A 295 7.63 11.44 13.68
C PRO A 295 8.27 10.17 14.22
N ARG A 296 8.18 9.13 13.41
CA ARG A 296 8.88 7.87 13.59
C ARG A 296 9.96 7.77 12.51
N LEU A 297 11.08 7.16 12.90
CA LEU A 297 12.13 6.63 12.05
C LEU A 297 12.70 5.39 12.74
N SER A 298 13.12 4.40 11.97
CA SER A 298 13.91 3.30 12.50
C SER A 298 15.19 3.81 13.17
N PRO A 299 15.62 3.18 14.29
CA PRO A 299 16.85 3.55 14.97
C PRO A 299 18.06 3.54 14.04
N ASP A 300 19.04 4.40 14.29
CA ASP A 300 20.26 4.47 13.48
C ASP A 300 20.96 3.11 13.41
N GLY A 301 21.40 2.74 12.21
CA GLY A 301 22.03 1.45 11.91
C GLY A 301 21.07 0.25 11.80
N ARG A 302 19.84 0.33 12.32
CA ARG A 302 18.89 -0.79 12.25
C ARG A 302 18.48 -1.11 10.81
N LEU A 303 18.15 -0.09 10.03
CA LEU A 303 17.78 -0.28 8.62
C LEU A 303 18.94 -0.86 7.80
N GLU A 304 20.16 -0.37 8.02
CA GLU A 304 21.34 -0.86 7.29
C GLU A 304 21.65 -2.32 7.65
N GLU A 305 21.58 -2.71 8.93
CA GLU A 305 21.69 -4.12 9.34
C GLU A 305 20.66 -5.01 8.64
N ARG A 306 19.41 -4.55 8.52
CA ARG A 306 18.38 -5.30 7.79
C ARG A 306 18.68 -5.39 6.29
N LYS A 307 19.16 -4.31 5.67
CA LYS A 307 19.57 -4.30 4.25
C LYS A 307 20.76 -5.23 4.00
N GLU A 308 21.77 -5.25 4.86
CA GLU A 308 22.92 -6.16 4.79
C GLU A 308 22.49 -7.63 4.86
N ARG A 309 21.62 -7.98 5.83
CA ARG A 309 21.07 -9.33 5.93
C ARG A 309 20.23 -9.72 4.72
N PHE A 310 19.43 -8.78 4.20
CA PHE A 310 18.66 -9.01 3.00
C PHE A 310 19.57 -9.22 1.78
N ALA A 311 20.64 -8.43 1.64
CA ALA A 311 21.64 -8.60 0.59
C ALA A 311 22.35 -9.96 0.70
N ALA A 312 22.71 -10.41 1.91
CA ALA A 312 23.28 -11.74 2.11
C ALA A 312 22.32 -12.86 1.65
N VAL A 313 21.02 -12.71 1.91
CA VAL A 313 20.00 -13.62 1.36
C VAL A 313 19.99 -13.60 -0.17
N LEU A 314 20.02 -12.41 -0.79
CA LEU A 314 20.08 -12.30 -2.25
C LEU A 314 21.32 -12.99 -2.83
N GLU A 315 22.49 -12.91 -2.20
CA GLU A 315 23.70 -13.63 -2.65
C GLU A 315 23.52 -15.15 -2.61
N THR A 316 22.83 -15.70 -1.59
CA THR A 316 22.51 -17.13 -1.59
C THR A 316 21.57 -17.51 -2.73
N VAL A 317 20.61 -16.64 -3.05
CA VAL A 317 19.65 -16.86 -4.14
C VAL A 317 20.37 -16.83 -5.49
N LYS A 318 21.24 -15.84 -5.70
CA LYS A 318 22.06 -15.75 -6.92
C LYS A 318 22.84 -17.04 -7.14
N ARG A 319 23.55 -17.54 -6.14
CA ARG A 319 24.33 -18.78 -6.26
C ARG A 319 23.48 -20.01 -6.60
N ASP A 320 22.27 -20.08 -6.06
CA ASP A 320 21.45 -21.29 -6.16
C ASP A 320 20.51 -21.28 -7.38
N TYR A 321 20.24 -20.10 -7.99
CA TYR A 321 19.24 -19.91 -9.06
C TYR A 321 19.73 -19.15 -10.30
N LEU A 322 20.89 -18.49 -10.28
CA LEU A 322 21.46 -17.73 -11.41
C LEU A 322 22.84 -18.26 -11.79
#